data_AF-A0A8C4U975-F1
#
_entry.id   AF-A0A8C4U975-F1
#
_cell.length_a   1.000
_cell.length_b   1.000
_cell.length_c   1.000
_cell.angle_alpha   90.00
_cell.angle_beta   90.00
_cell.angle_gamma   90.00
#
_symmetry.space_group_name_H-M   'P 1'
#
loop_
_entity.id
_entity.type
_entity.pdbx_description
1 polymer ?
#
loop_
_entity_poly.entity_id
_entity_poly.type
_entity_poly.pdbx_seq_one_letter_code
_entity_poly.pdbx_strand_id
1 'polypeptide(L)' 'LSPLTKVKLINELNAREAELGVQEAVSWHAEYKDSAWIFVGGLHYELTEGDVICVFSQ' A
#
# COMPACT_ATOMS: atom_id res chain seq x y z
N LEU A 1 -15.50 12.60 1.14
CA LEU A 1 -14.84 11.30 0.93
C LEU A 1 -14.11 10.95 2.22
N SER A 2 -14.42 9.81 2.84
CA SER A 2 -13.76 9.42 4.10
C SER A 2 -12.29 9.04 3.83
N PRO A 3 -11.32 9.53 4.61
CA PRO A 3 -9.89 9.24 4.39
C PRO A 3 -9.57 7.74 4.45
N LEU A 4 -10.36 6.96 5.20
CA LEU A 4 -10.21 5.51 5.33
C LEU A 4 -10.75 4.72 4.13
N THR A 5 -11.53 5.35 3.24
CA THR A 5 -12.12 4.65 2.09
C THR A 5 -11.04 4.16 1.12
N LYS A 6 -9.93 4.89 0.95
CA LYS A 6 -8.84 4.48 0.06
C LYS A 6 -8.13 3.21 0.54
N VAL A 7 -7.87 3.12 1.86
CA VAL A 7 -7.25 1.93 2.46
C VAL A 7 -8.14 0.70 2.27
N LYS A 8 -9.46 0.84 2.47
CA LYS A 8 -10.42 -0.25 2.25
C LYS A 8 -10.42 -0.76 0.81
N LEU A 9 -10.43 0.15 -0.17
CA LEU A 9 -10.44 -0.22 -1.59
C LEU A 9 -9.18 -0.98 -2.01
N ILE A 10 -8.00 -0.58 -1.50
CA ILE A 10 -6.74 -1.28 -1.79
C ILE A 10 -6.75 -2.70 -1.17
N ASN A 11 -7.28 -2.84 0.05
CA ASN A 11 -7.41 -4.16 0.68
C ASN A 11 -8.38 -5.07 -0.07
N GLU A 12 -9.52 -4.54 -0.53
CA GLU A 12 -10.48 -5.29 -1.36
C GLU A 12 -9.86 -5.71 -2.70
N LEU A 13 -9.06 -4.85 -3.33
CA LEU A 13 -8.33 -5.17 -4.55
C LEU A 13 -7.35 -6.32 -4.32
N ASN A 14 -6.52 -6.24 -3.26
CA ASN A 14 -5.55 -7.28 -2.91
C ASN A 14 -6.24 -8.62 -2.60
N ALA A 15 -7.36 -8.60 -1.87
CA ALA A 15 -8.12 -9.81 -1.57
C ALA A 15 -8.63 -10.46 -2.87
N ARG A 16 -9.18 -9.66 -3.79
CA ARG A 16 -9.67 -10.15 -5.08
C ARG A 16 -8.56 -10.71 -5.97
N GLU A 17 -7.39 -10.08 -6.00
CA GLU A 17 -6.23 -10.60 -6.74
C GLU A 17 -5.73 -11.93 -6.18
N ALA A 18 -5.71 -12.08 -4.85
CA ALA A 18 -5.35 -13.31 -4.18
C ALA A 18 -6.36 -14.45 -4.44
N GLU A 19 -7.67 -14.14 -4.39
CA GLU A 19 -8.73 -15.11 -4.70
C GLU A 19 -8.67 -15.61 -6.15
N LEU A 20 -8.33 -14.73 -7.09
CA LEU A 20 -8.24 -15.05 -8.51
C LEU A 20 -6.89 -15.66 -8.92
N GLY A 21 -5.93 -15.75 -8.00
CA GLY A 21 -4.59 -16.28 -8.28
C GLY A 21 -3.83 -15.46 -9.33
N VAL A 22 -4.02 -14.14 -9.30
CA VAL A 22 -3.41 -13.21 -10.27
C VAL A 22 -1.88 -13.30 -10.17
N GLN A 23 -1.20 -13.52 -11.29
CA GLN A 23 0.25 -13.54 -11.34
C GLN A 23 0.80 -12.12 -11.17
N GLU A 24 1.95 -11.98 -10.52
CA GLU A 24 2.58 -10.69 -10.21
C GLU A 24 2.73 -9.78 -11.45
N ALA A 25 3.03 -10.37 -12.60
CA ALA A 25 3.19 -9.67 -13.89
C ALA A 25 1.91 -8.97 -14.41
N VAL A 26 0.74 -9.34 -13.90
CA VAL A 26 -0.57 -8.77 -14.26
C VAL A 26 -1.31 -8.17 -13.07
N SER A 27 -0.66 -8.10 -11.91
CA SER A 27 -1.22 -7.40 -10.73
C SER A 27 -1.24 -5.89 -10.93
N TRP A 28 -2.01 -5.17 -10.12
CA TRP A 28 -2.02 -3.70 -10.14
C TRP A 28 -0.63 -3.07 -9.91
N HIS A 29 0.31 -3.80 -9.29
CA HIS A 29 1.69 -3.34 -9.12
C HIS A 29 2.43 -3.19 -10.47
N ALA A 30 2.01 -3.90 -11.52
CA ALA A 30 2.63 -3.79 -12.85
C ALA A 30 2.53 -2.37 -13.44
N GLU A 31 1.51 -1.60 -13.06
CA GLU A 31 1.34 -0.20 -13.46
C GLU A 31 2.40 0.72 -12.81
N TYR A 32 2.89 0.35 -11.62
CA TYR A 32 3.84 1.14 -10.82
C TYR A 32 5.28 0.59 -10.85
N LYS A 33 5.54 -0.44 -11.67
CA LYS A 33 6.83 -1.17 -11.69
C LYS A 33 8.08 -0.29 -11.87
N ASP A 34 7.93 0.87 -12.51
CA ASP A 34 9.05 1.78 -12.83
C ASP A 34 9.31 2.80 -11.70
N SER A 35 8.58 2.71 -10.58
CA SER A 35 8.74 3.60 -9.41
C SER A 35 8.71 2.82 -8.10
N ALA A 36 9.78 2.94 -7.31
CA ALA A 36 9.84 2.39 -5.96
C ALA A 36 9.27 3.34 -4.88
N TRP A 37 8.69 4.47 -5.28
CA TRP A 37 8.14 5.46 -4.35
C TRP A 37 6.72 5.10 -3.91
N ILE A 38 6.49 5.14 -2.60
CA ILE A 38 5.19 4.90 -1.98
C ILE A 38 4.70 6.14 -1.22
N PHE A 39 3.39 6.34 -1.19
CA PHE A 39 2.75 7.38 -0.39
C PHE A 39 2.18 6.79 0.91
N VAL A 40 2.58 7.36 2.04
CA VAL A 40 2.08 6.96 3.37
C VAL A 40 1.28 8.12 3.96
N GLY A 41 0.04 7.85 4.36
CA GLY A 41 -0.87 8.83 4.93
C GLY A 41 -1.62 8.29 6.14
N GLY A 42 -2.09 9.18 7.02
CA GLY A 42 -2.78 8.79 8.26
C GLY A 42 -1.85 8.41 9.40
N LEU A 43 -0.58 8.83 9.34
CA LEU A 43 0.37 8.66 10.44
C LEU A 43 -0.03 9.53 11.64
N HIS A 44 0.23 9.01 12.85
CA HIS A 44 0.04 9.75 14.09
C HIS A 44 1.03 10.93 14.17
N TYR A 45 0.59 12.08 14.67
CA TYR A 45 1.40 13.31 14.71
C TYR A 45 2.69 13.21 15.56
N GLU A 46 2.74 12.24 16.46
CA GLU A 46 3.88 12.02 17.35
C GLU A 46 4.96 11.11 16.74
N LEU A 47 4.70 10.49 15.57
CA LEU A 47 5.68 9.65 14.91
C LEU A 47 6.82 10.50 14.32
N THR A 48 8.05 10.08 14.60
CA THR A 48 9.23 10.67 14.01
C THR A 48 9.59 9.98 12.70
N GLU A 49 10.44 10.61 11.88
CA GLU A 49 11.00 9.99 10.68
C GLU A 49 11.71 8.67 11.00
N GLY A 50 12.46 8.62 12.12
CA GLY A 50 13.16 7.42 12.58
C GLY A 50 12.19 6.27 12.89
N ASP A 51 11.06 6.56 13.52
CA ASP A 51 10.04 5.55 13.81
C ASP A 51 9.44 4.97 12.53
N VAL A 52 9.18 5.83 11.53
CA VAL A 52 8.67 5.41 10.22
C VAL A 52 9.69 4.51 9.53
N ILE A 53 10.96 4.93 9.46
CA ILE A 53 12.02 4.12 8.83
C ILE A 53 12.13 2.75 9.52
N CYS A 54 12.17 2.72 10.86
CA CYS A 54 12.28 1.47 11.62
C CYS A 54 11.13 0.49 11.34
N VAL A 55 9.91 0.97 11.13
CA VAL A 55 8.75 0.11 10.84
C VAL A 55 8.78 -0.40 9.39
N PHE A 56 9.20 0.45 8.44
CA PHE A 56 9.20 0.11 7.00
C PHE A 56 10.48 -0.61 6.53
N SER A 57 11.47 -0.81 7.41
CA SER A 57 12.72 -1.51 7.09
C SER A 57 12.74 -3.01 7.47
N GLN A 58 11.57 -3.62 7.69
CA GLN A 58 11.47 -5.07 7.94
C GLN A 58 11.83 -5.91 6.71
#